data_AF-A0A6V7TP28-F1
#
_entry.id   AF-A0A6V7TP28-F1
#
_cell.length_a   1.000
_cell.length_b   1.000
_cell.length_c   1.000
_cell.angle_alpha   90.00
_cell.angle_beta   90.00
_cell.angle_gamma   90.00
#
_symmetry.space_group_name_H-M   'P 1'
#
loop_
_entity.id
_entity.type
_entity.pdbx_description
1 polymer ?
#
loop_
_entity_poly.entity_id
_entity_poly.type
_entity_poly.pdbx_seq_one_letter_code
_entity_poly.pdbx_strand_id
1 'polypeptide(L)'
;MGSLYFGVVTREVTDVKAEQFLLADSGEGDEQRILIFGRESFQDWSHLIEELYVDGTFLICPVLFYQFFVVLARRNDYVLPIFYCLLPNKNENTYARTFGMIRRIFPNLNPDSISVDFELAIHNAIRTIFLNLIFVDVSFTYSLI
;
A
#
# COMPACT_ATOMS: atom_id res chain seq x y z
N MET A 1 8.32 -30.04 -41.62
CA MET A 1 8.84 -29.55 -40.33
C MET A 1 8.79 -28.03 -40.37
N GLY A 2 7.71 -27.42 -39.86
CA GLY A 2 7.54 -25.96 -39.83
C GLY A 2 7.73 -25.47 -38.40
N SER A 3 8.66 -24.53 -38.20
CA SER A 3 8.83 -23.85 -36.91
C SER A 3 7.81 -22.72 -36.79
N LEU A 4 6.96 -22.80 -35.77
CA LEU A 4 6.10 -21.69 -35.34
C LEU A 4 6.97 -20.64 -34.63
N TYR A 5 7.19 -19.51 -35.28
CA TYR A 5 7.72 -18.32 -34.62
C TYR A 5 6.58 -17.68 -33.83
N PHE A 6 6.64 -17.75 -32.50
CA PHE A 6 5.84 -16.90 -31.62
C PHE A 6 6.41 -15.48 -31.67
N GLY A 7 5.71 -14.58 -32.36
CA GLY A 7 6.01 -13.16 -32.31
C GLY A 7 5.66 -12.61 -30.93
N VAL A 8 6.66 -12.07 -30.22
CA VAL A 8 6.41 -11.20 -29.08
C VAL A 8 5.79 -9.93 -29.63
N VAL A 9 4.49 -9.75 -29.41
CA VAL A 9 3.82 -8.47 -29.68
C VAL A 9 4.33 -7.48 -28.63
N THR A 10 5.36 -6.72 -28.95
CA THR A 10 5.70 -5.51 -28.19
C THR A 10 4.59 -4.51 -28.45
N ARG A 11 3.69 -4.34 -27.48
CA ARG A 11 2.72 -3.25 -27.50
C ARG A 11 3.52 -1.97 -27.33
N GLU A 12 3.65 -1.16 -28.36
CA GLU A 12 4.09 0.23 -28.18
C GLU A 12 3.07 0.88 -27.25
N VAL A 13 3.49 1.27 -26.04
CA VAL A 13 2.64 1.95 -25.08
C VAL A 13 2.53 3.40 -25.53
N THR A 14 1.69 3.62 -26.54
CA THR A 14 1.29 4.97 -26.95
C THR A 14 0.30 5.50 -25.91
N ASP A 15 0.69 6.61 -25.28
CA ASP A 15 -0.06 7.39 -24.26
C ASP A 15 0.08 6.91 -22.80
N VAL A 16 1.31 6.80 -22.29
CA VAL A 16 1.53 6.79 -20.83
C VAL A 16 1.25 8.19 -20.32
N LYS A 17 0.02 8.43 -19.86
CA LYS A 17 -0.32 9.66 -19.14
C LYS A 17 0.59 9.73 -17.91
N ALA A 18 1.46 10.74 -17.85
CA ALA A 18 2.27 10.98 -16.66
C ALA A 18 1.33 11.21 -15.47
N GLU A 19 1.55 10.49 -14.38
CA GLU A 19 0.77 10.63 -13.15
C GLU A 19 1.71 10.76 -11.94
N GLN A 20 1.19 11.35 -10.87
CA GLN A 20 1.93 11.48 -9.63
C GLN A 20 2.12 10.10 -8.98
N PHE A 21 3.39 9.74 -8.70
CA PHE A 21 3.72 8.48 -8.03
C PHE A 21 4.07 8.66 -6.55
N LEU A 22 4.76 9.75 -6.18
CA LEU A 22 4.94 10.12 -4.77
C LEU A 22 3.71 10.90 -4.32
N LEU A 23 2.80 10.23 -3.61
CA LEU A 23 1.49 10.77 -3.23
C LEU A 23 1.55 11.56 -1.92
N ALA A 24 2.46 11.20 -1.01
CA ALA A 24 2.71 12.01 0.17
C ALA A 24 4.13 11.90 0.69
N ASP A 25 4.58 13.00 1.26
CA ASP A 25 5.84 13.17 1.96
C ASP A 25 5.56 14.01 3.20
N SER A 26 5.91 13.51 4.38
CA SER A 26 5.68 14.25 5.62
C SER A 26 6.57 15.50 5.77
N GLY A 27 7.57 15.66 4.90
CA GLY A 27 8.31 16.91 4.69
C GLY A 27 9.80 16.81 4.97
N GLU A 28 10.57 17.68 4.31
CA GLU A 28 11.98 17.88 4.63
C GLU A 28 12.13 18.49 6.03
N GLY A 29 12.97 17.88 6.87
CA GLY A 29 13.17 18.26 8.27
C GLY A 29 12.34 17.46 9.28
N ASP A 30 11.44 16.57 8.82
CA ASP A 30 10.80 15.59 9.69
C ASP A 30 11.80 14.48 10.05
N GLU A 31 12.21 14.41 11.32
CA GLU A 31 13.09 13.34 11.83
C GLU A 31 12.44 11.95 11.72
N GLN A 32 11.11 11.90 11.60
CA GLN A 32 10.32 10.70 11.38
C GLN A 32 9.61 10.78 10.02
N ARG A 33 10.37 11.11 8.97
CA ARG A 33 9.87 11.26 7.60
C ARG A 33 9.16 10.00 7.11
N ILE A 34 7.98 10.17 6.55
CA ILE A 34 7.16 9.11 5.93
C ILE A 34 6.99 9.45 4.46
N LEU A 35 7.26 8.49 3.59
CA LEU A 35 6.97 8.59 2.15
C LEU A 35 5.92 7.56 1.77
N ILE A 36 4.93 7.99 0.99
CA ILE A 36 3.88 7.12 0.46
C ILE A 36 3.87 7.27 -1.06
N PHE A 37 4.16 6.17 -1.73
CA PHE A 37 4.05 6.06 -3.18
C PHE A 37 2.80 5.28 -3.56
N GLY A 38 2.27 5.56 -4.74
CA GLY A 38 1.08 4.93 -5.28
C GLY A 38 0.66 5.63 -6.57
N ARG A 39 -0.38 5.14 -7.22
CA ARG A 39 -0.92 5.77 -8.43
C ARG A 39 -2.05 6.70 -8.04
N GLU A 40 -1.93 7.98 -8.35
CA GLU A 40 -2.99 8.97 -8.06
C GLU A 40 -4.32 8.53 -8.70
N SER A 41 -4.28 7.96 -9.90
CA SER A 41 -5.44 7.44 -10.61
C SER A 41 -6.23 6.34 -9.87
N PHE A 42 -5.66 5.73 -8.82
CA PHE A 42 -6.36 4.73 -8.01
C PHE A 42 -7.38 5.36 -7.06
N GLN A 43 -7.25 6.65 -6.77
CA GLN A 43 -8.21 7.39 -5.96
C GLN A 43 -9.62 7.31 -6.55
N ASP A 44 -9.75 7.39 -7.88
CA ASP A 44 -11.02 7.40 -8.61
C ASP A 44 -11.93 6.21 -8.28
N TRP A 45 -11.32 5.05 -8.00
CA TRP A 45 -12.04 3.81 -7.69
C TRP A 45 -11.79 3.29 -6.27
N SER A 46 -11.13 4.07 -5.41
CA SER A 46 -10.83 3.70 -4.02
C SER A 46 -12.06 3.31 -3.17
N HIS A 47 -13.24 3.83 -3.52
CA HIS A 47 -14.52 3.51 -2.88
C HIS A 47 -15.05 2.11 -3.23
N LEU A 48 -14.45 1.43 -4.22
CA LEU A 48 -14.78 0.07 -4.63
C LEU A 48 -13.86 -0.98 -4.01
N ILE A 49 -12.94 -0.56 -3.12
CA ILE A 49 -12.03 -1.47 -2.43
C ILE A 49 -12.79 -2.10 -1.27
N GLU A 50 -12.80 -3.42 -1.23
CA GLU A 50 -13.52 -4.21 -0.23
C GLU A 50 -12.61 -4.59 0.93
N GLU A 51 -11.35 -4.92 0.66
CA GLU A 51 -10.39 -5.37 1.68
C GLU A 51 -9.02 -4.76 1.45
N LEU A 52 -8.29 -4.50 2.53
CA LEU A 52 -6.86 -4.18 2.48
C LEU A 52 -6.05 -5.29 3.13
N TYR A 53 -4.88 -5.55 2.57
CA TYR A 53 -3.84 -6.37 3.20
C TYR A 53 -2.59 -5.52 3.34
N VAL A 54 -2.00 -5.50 4.53
CA VAL A 54 -0.79 -4.73 4.81
C VAL A 54 0.33 -5.69 5.16
N ASP A 55 1.33 -5.75 4.30
CA ASP A 55 2.47 -6.64 4.43
C ASP A 55 3.75 -5.83 4.66
N GLY A 56 4.42 -6.10 5.77
CA GLY A 56 5.70 -5.48 6.14
C GLY A 56 6.88 -6.32 5.66
N THR A 57 7.53 -5.93 4.57
CA THR A 57 8.69 -6.65 4.02
C THR A 57 10.01 -5.97 4.42
N PHE A 58 10.82 -6.68 5.20
CA PHE A 58 12.06 -6.16 5.80
C PHE A 58 13.30 -6.27 4.91
N LEU A 59 13.28 -7.18 3.93
CA LEU A 59 14.50 -7.59 3.22
C LEU A 59 15.00 -6.56 2.19
N ILE A 60 14.24 -5.48 1.94
CA ILE A 60 14.48 -4.55 0.80
C ILE A 60 14.41 -3.07 1.22
N CYS A 61 14.42 -2.75 2.51
CA CYS A 61 14.28 -1.38 2.96
C CYS A 61 15.57 -0.57 2.73
N PRO A 62 15.51 0.62 2.09
CA PRO A 62 16.66 1.52 2.00
C PRO A 62 17.19 1.88 3.39
N VAL A 63 18.51 2.04 3.53
CA VAL A 63 19.19 2.32 4.81
C VAL A 63 18.63 3.54 5.56
N LEU A 64 18.02 4.48 4.83
CA LEU A 64 17.42 5.69 5.39
C LEU A 64 16.07 5.45 6.11
N PHE A 65 15.47 4.27 5.94
CA PHE A 65 14.18 3.90 6.52
C PHE A 65 14.30 2.58 7.26
N TYR A 66 13.46 2.41 8.28
CA TYR A 66 13.46 1.21 9.11
C TYR A 66 12.60 0.10 8.50
N GLN A 67 11.51 0.48 7.84
CA GLN A 67 10.56 -0.48 7.30
C GLN A 67 9.98 -0.01 5.96
N PHE A 68 9.85 -0.96 5.05
CA PHE A 68 9.03 -0.85 3.86
C PHE A 68 7.79 -1.71 4.06
N PHE A 69 6.60 -1.14 3.87
CA PHE A 69 5.37 -1.93 3.86
C PHE A 69 4.54 -1.62 2.63
N VAL A 70 3.83 -2.63 2.15
CA VAL A 70 2.98 -2.56 0.97
C VAL A 70 1.53 -2.69 1.43
N VAL A 71 0.68 -1.76 0.96
CA VAL A 71 -0.77 -1.90 1.10
C VAL A 71 -1.30 -2.47 -0.20
N LEU A 72 -1.82 -3.68 -0.10
CA LEU A 72 -2.56 -4.36 -1.15
C LEU A 72 -4.05 -4.10 -0.96
N ALA A 73 -4.79 -3.95 -2.05
CA ALA A 73 -6.24 -3.80 -2.03
C ALA A 73 -6.91 -4.90 -2.83
N ARG A 74 -7.97 -5.49 -2.26
CA ARG A 74 -8.88 -6.36 -2.98
C ARG A 74 -10.00 -5.53 -3.61
N ARG A 75 -10.19 -5.73 -4.91
CA ARG A 75 -11.34 -5.22 -5.66
C ARG A 75 -11.85 -6.35 -6.56
N ASN A 76 -13.08 -6.82 -6.32
CA ASN A 76 -13.59 -8.04 -6.93
C ASN A 76 -12.58 -9.20 -6.74
N ASP A 77 -12.21 -9.87 -7.82
CA ASP A 77 -11.31 -11.03 -7.86
C ASP A 77 -9.81 -10.66 -7.95
N TYR A 78 -9.46 -9.38 -7.88
CA TYR A 78 -8.08 -8.92 -8.02
C TYR A 78 -7.55 -8.34 -6.71
N VAL A 79 -6.31 -8.73 -6.37
CA VAL A 79 -5.51 -8.11 -5.31
C VAL A 79 -4.33 -7.42 -5.97
N LEU A 80 -4.15 -6.13 -5.70
CA LEU A 80 -3.07 -5.34 -6.27
C LEU A 80 -2.46 -4.38 -5.24
N PRO A 81 -1.15 -4.08 -5.35
CA PRO A 81 -0.54 -3.06 -4.52
C PRO A 81 -1.07 -1.68 -4.90
N ILE A 82 -1.52 -0.92 -3.91
CA ILE A 82 -2.04 0.44 -4.10
C ILE A 82 -1.19 1.49 -3.39
N PHE A 83 -0.46 1.11 -2.33
CA PHE A 83 0.51 1.98 -1.68
C PHE A 83 1.80 1.23 -1.34
N TYR A 84 2.90 1.97 -1.43
CA TYR A 84 4.22 1.56 -0.98
C TYR A 84 4.71 2.60 0.02
N CYS A 85 4.94 2.19 1.26
CA CYS A 85 5.19 3.10 2.37
C CYS A 85 6.59 2.88 2.93
N LEU A 86 7.38 3.95 3.05
CA LEU A 86 8.68 3.96 3.71
C LEU A 86 8.56 4.65 5.06
N LEU A 87 8.84 3.89 6.13
CA LEU A 87 8.62 4.31 7.51
C LEU A 87 9.93 4.39 8.31
N PRO A 88 10.03 5.36 9.22
CA PRO A 88 11.22 5.58 10.04
C PRO A 88 11.34 4.61 11.23
N ASN A 89 10.24 3.97 11.66
CA ASN A 89 10.20 3.02 12.77
C ASN A 89 8.84 2.28 12.81
N LYS A 90 8.68 1.34 13.76
CA LYS A 90 7.46 0.52 13.98
C LYS A 90 6.55 1.04 15.10
N ASN A 91 6.69 2.30 15.48
CA ASN A 91 5.90 2.83 16.59
C ASN A 91 4.45 3.05 16.14
N GLU A 92 3.51 2.84 17.06
CA GLU A 92 2.07 3.06 16.84
C GLU A 92 1.78 4.44 16.24
N ASN A 93 2.42 5.49 16.75
CA ASN A 93 2.27 6.85 16.21
C ASN A 93 2.68 6.96 14.73
N THR A 94 3.72 6.24 14.31
CA THR A 94 4.18 6.24 12.91
C THR A 94 3.15 5.56 12.01
N TYR A 95 2.60 4.43 12.44
CA TYR A 95 1.50 3.78 11.72
C TYR A 95 0.27 4.68 11.66
N ALA A 96 -0.13 5.31 12.77
CA ALA A 96 -1.28 6.22 12.81
C ALA A 96 -1.10 7.41 11.87
N ARG A 97 0.09 8.02 11.85
CA ARG A 97 0.44 9.09 10.90
C ARG A 97 0.33 8.59 9.46
N THR A 98 0.86 7.40 9.16
CA THR A 98 0.85 6.82 7.82
C THR A 98 -0.58 6.58 7.32
N PHE A 99 -1.41 5.88 8.10
CA PHE A 99 -2.81 5.65 7.72
C PHE A 99 -3.62 6.96 7.67
N GLY A 100 -3.29 7.94 8.50
CA GLY A 100 -3.89 9.28 8.44
C GLY A 100 -3.55 10.00 7.14
N MET A 101 -2.31 9.86 6.66
CA MET A 101 -1.90 10.35 5.34
C MET A 101 -2.62 9.59 4.22
N ILE A 102 -2.70 8.25 4.27
CA ILE A 102 -3.45 7.44 3.31
C ILE A 102 -4.91 7.90 3.21
N ARG A 103 -5.58 8.13 4.33
CA ARG A 103 -6.97 8.61 4.35
C ARG A 103 -7.12 10.01 3.76
N ARG A 104 -6.10 10.87 3.83
CA ARG A 104 -6.11 12.18 3.17
C ARG A 104 -5.91 12.06 1.66
N ILE A 105 -5.03 11.14 1.22
CA ILE A 105 -4.77 10.87 -0.20
C ILE A 105 -6.03 10.25 -0.83
N PHE A 106 -6.58 9.18 -0.25
CA PHE A 106 -7.81 8.53 -0.70
C PHE A 106 -8.95 8.71 0.32
N PRO A 107 -9.67 9.85 0.30
CA PRO A 107 -10.71 10.16 1.29
C PRO A 107 -11.92 9.23 1.25
N ASN A 108 -12.19 8.63 0.08
CA ASN A 108 -13.29 7.71 -0.14
C ASN A 108 -12.90 6.23 0.06
N LEU A 109 -11.64 5.93 0.43
CA LEU A 109 -11.20 4.58 0.74
C LEU A 109 -11.89 4.10 2.02
N ASN A 110 -12.83 3.17 1.89
CA ASN A 110 -13.62 2.65 2.99
C ASN A 110 -13.79 1.12 2.88
N PRO A 111 -12.72 0.36 3.11
CA PRO A 111 -12.78 -1.10 3.04
C PRO A 111 -13.68 -1.66 4.13
N ASP A 112 -14.21 -2.86 3.92
CA ASP A 112 -14.98 -3.62 4.90
C ASP A 112 -14.07 -4.28 5.95
N SER A 113 -12.88 -4.71 5.50
CA SER A 113 -11.87 -5.30 6.38
C SER A 113 -10.45 -4.87 6.05
N ILE A 114 -9.59 -4.93 7.06
CA ILE A 114 -8.14 -4.77 6.89
C ILE A 114 -7.46 -5.94 7.59
N SER A 115 -6.59 -6.62 6.85
CA SER A 115 -5.71 -7.67 7.33
C SER A 115 -4.30 -7.13 7.47
N VAL A 116 -3.71 -7.26 8.65
CA VAL A 116 -2.37 -6.76 8.96
C VAL A 116 -1.62 -7.81 9.78
N ASP A 117 -0.29 -7.77 9.73
CA ASP A 117 0.55 -8.62 10.58
C ASP A 117 0.30 -8.33 12.08
N PHE A 118 0.50 -9.36 12.92
CA PHE A 118 0.22 -9.41 14.36
C PHE A 118 0.89 -8.34 15.27
N GLU A 119 1.57 -7.33 14.73
CA GLU A 119 2.14 -6.25 15.53
C GLU A 119 1.02 -5.41 16.18
N LEU A 120 0.91 -5.39 17.51
CA LEU A 120 -0.15 -4.67 18.24
C LEU A 120 -0.22 -3.17 17.89
N ALA A 121 0.92 -2.56 17.60
CA ALA A 121 1.03 -1.14 17.25
C ALA A 121 0.28 -0.78 15.96
N ILE A 122 0.30 -1.64 14.93
CA ILE A 122 -0.41 -1.34 13.67
C ILE A 122 -1.93 -1.46 13.85
N HIS A 123 -2.37 -2.42 14.66
CA HIS A 123 -3.77 -2.61 15.01
C HIS A 123 -4.37 -1.38 15.70
N ASN A 124 -3.68 -0.86 16.73
CA ASN A 124 -4.15 0.33 17.45
C ASN A 124 -4.25 1.54 16.54
N ALA A 125 -3.23 1.77 15.70
CA ALA A 125 -3.22 2.87 14.75
C ALA A 125 -4.43 2.84 13.79
N ILE A 126 -4.73 1.70 13.17
CA ILE A 126 -5.85 1.57 12.22
C ILE A 126 -7.19 1.86 12.90
N ARG A 127 -7.38 1.39 14.15
CA ARG A 127 -8.61 1.63 14.93
C ARG A 127 -8.90 3.10 15.17
N THR A 128 -7.88 3.95 15.23
CA THR A 128 -8.08 5.39 15.42
C THR A 128 -8.58 6.11 14.15
N ILE A 129 -8.43 5.49 12.97
CA ILE A 129 -8.62 6.16 11.68
C ILE A 129 -9.86 5.64 10.96
N PHE A 130 -10.12 4.34 11.04
CA PHE A 130 -11.27 3.71 10.39
C PHE A 130 -12.25 3.21 11.44
N LEU A 131 -13.30 3.99 11.66
CA LEU A 131 -14.37 3.68 12.59
C LEU A 131 -15.32 2.68 11.91
N ASN A 132 -15.46 1.47 12.48
CA ASN A 132 -16.31 0.34 12.03
C ASN A 132 -15.69 -0.71 11.08
N LEU A 133 -14.38 -0.97 11.15
CA LEU A 133 -13.77 -2.08 10.42
C LEU A 133 -13.91 -3.43 11.11
N ILE A 134 -14.08 -4.50 10.31
CA ILE A 134 -13.80 -5.86 10.72
C ILE A 134 -12.28 -6.08 10.59
N PHE A 135 -11.62 -6.36 11.71
CA PHE A 135 -10.22 -6.76 11.70
C PHE A 135 -10.14 -8.26 11.47
N VAL A 136 -9.30 -8.65 10.51
CA VAL A 136 -8.94 -10.04 10.30
C VAL A 136 -7.45 -10.14 10.61
N ASP A 137 -7.12 -10.70 11.76
CA ASP A 137 -5.71 -10.98 12.09
C ASP A 137 -5.25 -12.14 11.19
N VAL A 138 -4.22 -11.92 10.38
CA VAL A 138 -3.68 -12.94 9.48
C VAL A 138 -2.19 -13.07 9.71
N SER A 139 -1.70 -14.29 9.97
CA SER A 139 -0.26 -14.57 9.95
C SER A 139 0.15 -14.71 8.49
N PHE A 140 0.71 -13.66 7.88
CA PHE A 140 1.43 -13.83 6.62
C PHE A 140 2.78 -14.49 6.91
N THR A 141 2.75 -15.81 7.11
CA THR A 141 3.98 -16.60 7.12
C THR A 141 4.40 -16.75 5.67
N TYR A 142 5.36 -15.92 5.23
CA TYR A 142 6.13 -16.02 3.97
C TYR A 142 5.48 -16.91 2.90
N SER A 143 4.56 -16.39 2.09
CA SER A 143 4.11 -17.05 0.85
C SER A 143 3.40 -16.09 -0.09
N LEU A 144 4.03 -14.95 -0.43
CA LEU A 144 3.76 -14.24 -1.68
C LEU A 144 5.04 -13.57 -2.20
N ILE A 145 6.04 -14.40 -2.50
CA ILE A 145 6.93 -14.25 -3.65
C ILE A 145 7.25 -15.65 -4.19
#